data_AF-A0A0B1SR58-F1
#
_entry.id   AF-A0A0B1SR58-F1
#
_cell.length_a   1.000
_cell.length_b   1.000
_cell.length_c   1.000
_cell.angle_alpha   90.00
_cell.angle_beta   90.00
_cell.angle_gamma   90.00
#
_symmetry.space_group_name_H-M   'P 1'
#
loop_
_entity.id
_entity.type
_entity.pdbx_description
1 polymer ?
#
loop_
_entity_poly.entity_id
_entity_poly.type
_entity_poly.pdbx_seq_one_letter_code
_entity_poly.pdbx_strand_id
1 'polypeptide(L)'
;SRVCREPQKLPLPSPKCPSLKKQPKLKQPVVRVEKTTPKSAAPGYDLWETDFEPKLNLEYEEAGEHMLRYTKQKLPNKPSTARFKPSLLDAVAKPDAGASYNPKAEDYEKYVMKIAQDETKLMQEEERIERSRKPKHESVVTYAEKSLEETEGLVIDPRYNANDEEEESNVKEEGEEPMETGEKITISHLKRKTKKQKLNAAKEKKLLREQKKRKEIEKKQHDVFKAKNINKELAQKEQEVAEKAAKRKKEKFLKKMTTRQKLGGGEFKDEEEPFLLQEELSDSLRKLKPQGHVLNDRLASLQRRNMLPIGGPRNKNKLKTKLKRKFVEKRLVAEVTKGSRVM
;
A
#
# COMPACT_ATOMS: atom_id res chain seq x y z
N SER A 1 -2.20 72.98 14.51
CA SER A 1 -3.44 72.22 14.33
C SER A 1 -3.84 72.22 12.86
N ARG A 2 -3.46 71.18 12.09
CA ARG A 2 -3.95 70.96 10.72
C ARG A 2 -4.78 69.67 10.74
N VAL A 3 -6.08 69.83 10.52
CA VAL A 3 -7.06 68.74 10.47
C VAL A 3 -7.07 68.18 9.06
N CYS A 4 -6.68 66.92 8.91
CA CYS A 4 -6.80 66.16 7.66
C CYS A 4 -8.28 65.83 7.41
N ARG A 5 -8.83 66.24 6.26
CA ARG A 5 -10.14 65.79 5.77
C ARG A 5 -9.94 64.59 4.84
N GLU A 6 -10.64 63.50 5.12
CA GLU A 6 -10.71 62.31 4.27
C GLU A 6 -11.48 62.61 2.96
N PRO A 7 -11.10 62.00 1.82
CA PRO A 7 -11.83 62.17 0.57
C PRO A 7 -13.07 61.26 0.51
N GLN A 8 -14.22 61.87 0.24
CA GLN A 8 -15.50 61.18 0.00
C GLN A 8 -15.46 60.41 -1.33
N LYS A 9 -15.81 59.12 -1.31
CA LYS A 9 -16.00 58.30 -2.53
C LYS A 9 -17.39 58.56 -3.10
N LEU A 10 -17.46 59.06 -4.34
CA LEU A 10 -18.70 59.16 -5.11
C LEU A 10 -19.00 57.82 -5.81
N PRO A 11 -20.27 57.37 -5.87
CA PRO A 11 -20.65 56.15 -6.58
C PRO A 11 -20.70 56.35 -8.11
N LEU A 12 -20.31 55.31 -8.86
CA LEU A 12 -20.32 55.29 -10.33
C LEU A 12 -21.75 55.25 -10.89
N PRO A 13 -22.01 55.89 -12.05
CA PRO A 13 -23.33 55.86 -12.70
C PRO A 13 -23.62 54.52 -13.40
N SER A 14 -24.91 54.16 -13.46
CA SER A 14 -25.40 52.93 -14.10
C SER A 14 -25.37 53.00 -15.63
N PRO A 15 -25.09 51.89 -16.35
CA PRO A 15 -25.00 51.88 -17.81
C PRO A 15 -26.38 52.01 -18.45
N LYS A 16 -26.52 52.95 -19.39
CA LYS A 16 -27.72 53.13 -20.23
C LYS A 16 -27.63 52.22 -21.46
N CYS A 17 -28.54 51.25 -21.58
CA CYS A 17 -28.72 50.48 -22.81
C CYS A 17 -29.43 51.34 -23.88
N PRO A 18 -29.02 51.28 -25.17
CA PRO A 18 -29.68 52.03 -26.23
C PRO A 18 -31.05 51.42 -26.58
N SER A 19 -32.08 52.27 -26.62
CA SER A 19 -33.45 51.91 -27.01
C SER A 19 -33.52 51.51 -28.49
N LEU A 20 -34.00 50.30 -28.77
CA LEU A 20 -34.31 49.82 -30.12
C LEU A 20 -35.38 50.70 -30.79
N LYS A 21 -34.95 51.59 -31.69
CA LYS A 21 -35.85 52.34 -32.58
C LYS A 21 -36.54 51.35 -33.52
N LYS A 22 -37.88 51.35 -33.49
CA LYS A 22 -38.76 50.59 -34.38
C LYS A 22 -38.45 50.91 -35.84
N GLN A 23 -38.03 49.89 -36.60
CA GLN A 23 -37.97 49.93 -38.06
C GLN A 23 -39.38 49.74 -38.65
N PRO A 24 -39.75 50.44 -39.74
CA PRO A 24 -41.06 50.30 -40.37
C PRO A 24 -41.18 48.95 -41.10
N LYS A 25 -42.30 48.25 -40.88
CA LYS A 25 -42.61 46.96 -41.49
C LYS A 25 -43.00 47.14 -42.96
N LEU A 26 -42.16 46.66 -43.88
CA LEU A 26 -42.57 46.42 -45.27
C LEU A 26 -43.53 45.22 -45.29
N LYS A 27 -44.78 45.47 -45.70
CA LYS A 27 -45.78 44.42 -45.95
C LYS A 27 -45.58 43.89 -47.36
N GLN A 28 -45.03 42.67 -47.49
CA GLN A 28 -45.24 41.84 -48.67
C GLN A 28 -45.92 40.54 -48.22
N PRO A 29 -46.99 40.09 -48.89
CA PRO A 29 -47.61 38.82 -48.57
C PRO A 29 -46.76 37.70 -49.20
N VAL A 30 -45.83 37.14 -48.43
CA VAL A 30 -45.20 35.87 -48.81
C VAL A 30 -46.19 34.76 -48.48
N VAL A 31 -46.77 34.15 -49.52
CA VAL A 31 -47.56 32.93 -49.41
C VAL A 31 -46.69 31.87 -48.73
N ARG A 32 -47.06 31.50 -47.50
CA ARG A 32 -46.44 30.37 -46.80
C ARG A 32 -46.87 29.10 -47.53
N VAL A 33 -45.95 28.52 -48.30
CA VAL A 33 -46.04 27.11 -48.68
C VAL A 33 -45.87 26.33 -47.37
N GLU A 34 -46.97 25.76 -46.88
CA GLU A 34 -46.92 24.81 -45.78
C GLU A 34 -46.10 23.60 -46.27
N LYS A 35 -44.85 23.50 -45.79
CA LYS A 35 -44.11 22.25 -45.83
C LYS A 35 -44.87 21.27 -44.94
N THR A 36 -45.71 20.44 -45.54
CA THR A 36 -46.18 19.22 -44.88
C THR A 36 -44.94 18.40 -44.57
N THR A 37 -44.47 18.46 -43.33
CA THR A 37 -43.50 17.50 -42.85
C THR A 37 -44.14 16.13 -42.99
N PRO A 38 -43.45 15.12 -43.59
CA PRO A 38 -43.99 13.77 -43.54
C PRO A 38 -44.17 13.43 -42.06
N LYS A 39 -45.37 12.94 -41.70
CA LYS A 39 -45.61 12.30 -40.40
C LYS A 39 -44.42 11.38 -40.13
N SER A 40 -43.61 11.67 -39.12
CA SER A 40 -42.54 10.74 -38.74
C SER A 40 -43.22 9.41 -38.48
N ALA A 41 -42.85 8.39 -39.25
CA ALA A 41 -43.25 7.03 -38.94
C ALA A 41 -42.98 6.80 -37.45
N ALA A 42 -43.97 6.25 -36.73
CA ALA A 42 -43.76 5.88 -35.34
C ALA A 42 -42.45 5.07 -35.27
N PRO A 43 -41.50 5.42 -34.37
CA PRO A 43 -40.27 4.66 -34.29
C PRO A 43 -40.67 3.21 -34.02
N GLY A 44 -40.31 2.32 -34.94
CA GLY A 44 -40.50 0.89 -34.75
C GLY A 44 -39.82 0.51 -33.44
N TYR A 45 -40.58 -0.14 -32.57
CA TYR A 45 -40.08 -0.65 -31.30
C TYR A 45 -38.95 -1.63 -31.59
N ASP A 46 -37.69 -1.19 -31.43
CA ASP A 46 -36.53 -2.04 -31.62
C ASP A 46 -36.36 -2.90 -30.36
N LEU A 47 -36.64 -4.19 -30.53
CA LEU A 47 -36.54 -5.20 -29.49
C LEU A 47 -35.11 -5.38 -28.94
N TRP A 48 -34.11 -4.75 -29.57
CA TRP A 48 -32.70 -4.86 -29.23
C TRP A 48 -32.07 -3.53 -28.79
N GLU A 49 -32.86 -2.47 -28.55
CA GLU A 49 -32.33 -1.25 -27.96
C GLU A 49 -31.71 -1.54 -26.58
N THR A 50 -30.39 -1.33 -26.47
CA THR A 50 -29.63 -1.52 -25.23
C THR A 50 -29.93 -0.44 -24.18
N ASP A 51 -30.52 0.67 -24.63
CA ASP A 51 -30.79 1.84 -23.81
C ASP A 51 -32.26 1.81 -23.39
N PHE A 52 -32.59 0.92 -22.44
CA PHE A 52 -33.85 0.94 -21.69
C PHE A 52 -33.90 2.14 -20.73
N GLU A 53 -33.58 3.33 -21.20
CA GLU A 53 -33.83 4.55 -20.45
C GLU A 53 -35.33 4.84 -20.57
N PRO A 54 -36.10 4.69 -19.48
CA PRO A 54 -37.53 4.92 -19.54
C PRO A 54 -37.77 6.43 -19.73
N LYS A 55 -38.07 6.82 -20.97
CA LYS A 55 -38.36 8.21 -21.35
C LYS A 55 -39.75 8.58 -20.85
N LEU A 56 -39.82 9.21 -19.69
CA LEU A 56 -41.04 9.84 -19.19
C LEU A 56 -41.01 11.33 -19.53
N ASN A 57 -41.94 11.78 -20.37
CA ASN A 57 -42.16 13.19 -20.66
C ASN A 57 -43.03 13.81 -19.55
N LEU A 58 -42.49 13.93 -18.33
CA LEU A 58 -43.12 14.71 -17.26
C LEU A 58 -42.40 16.07 -17.12
N GLU A 59 -43.17 17.14 -16.96
CA GLU A 59 -42.65 18.50 -16.78
C GLU A 59 -41.80 18.66 -15.50
N TYR A 60 -42.05 17.82 -14.49
CA TYR A 60 -41.30 17.77 -13.24
C TYR A 60 -40.41 16.53 -13.19
N GLU A 61 -39.09 16.76 -13.25
CA GLU A 61 -38.07 15.69 -13.22
C GLU A 61 -38.19 14.81 -11.97
N GLU A 62 -38.44 15.41 -10.79
CA GLU A 62 -38.60 14.70 -9.52
C GLU A 62 -39.80 13.75 -9.49
N ALA A 63 -40.91 14.16 -10.10
CA ALA A 63 -42.11 13.33 -10.23
C ALA A 63 -41.88 12.17 -11.20
N GLY A 64 -41.13 12.43 -12.28
CA GLY A 64 -40.65 11.39 -13.19
C GLY A 64 -39.76 10.38 -12.46
N GLU A 65 -38.76 10.83 -11.70
CA GLU A 65 -37.89 9.94 -10.94
C GLU A 65 -38.64 9.10 -9.91
N HIS A 66 -39.59 9.71 -9.18
CA HIS A 66 -40.41 9.01 -8.21
C HIS A 66 -41.29 7.94 -8.88
N MET A 67 -41.93 8.27 -10.01
CA MET A 67 -42.70 7.32 -10.81
C MET A 67 -41.83 6.15 -11.30
N LEU A 68 -40.63 6.42 -11.80
CA LEU A 68 -39.69 5.40 -12.25
C LEU A 68 -39.20 4.49 -11.13
N ARG A 69 -39.01 5.03 -9.93
CA ARG A 69 -38.67 4.24 -8.74
C ARG A 69 -39.86 3.39 -8.27
N TYR A 70 -41.06 3.95 -8.25
CA TYR A 70 -42.28 3.25 -7.86
C TYR A 70 -42.62 2.10 -8.82
N THR A 71 -42.50 2.34 -10.13
CA THR A 71 -42.69 1.34 -11.19
C THR A 71 -41.50 0.37 -11.34
N LYS A 72 -40.43 0.57 -10.56
CA LYS A 72 -39.19 -0.24 -10.56
C LYS A 72 -38.41 -0.22 -11.88
N GLN A 73 -38.71 0.71 -12.78
CA GLN A 73 -37.96 0.91 -14.01
C GLN A 73 -36.59 1.55 -13.73
N LYS A 74 -36.48 2.38 -12.68
CA LYS A 74 -35.21 2.93 -12.19
C LYS A 74 -34.86 2.34 -10.83
N LEU A 75 -33.68 1.72 -10.73
CA LEU A 75 -33.13 1.25 -9.46
C LEU A 75 -32.74 2.44 -8.57
N PRO A 76 -32.79 2.30 -7.23
CA PRO A 76 -32.32 3.33 -6.31
C PRO A 76 -30.81 3.59 -6.49
N ASN A 77 -30.40 4.82 -6.18
CA ASN A 77 -29.01 5.26 -6.28
C ASN A 77 -28.11 4.41 -5.37
N LYS A 78 -27.16 3.67 -5.95
CA LYS A 78 -26.19 2.86 -5.21
C LYS A 78 -25.00 3.73 -4.76
N PRO A 79 -24.45 3.50 -3.56
CA PRO A 79 -23.25 4.20 -3.13
C PRO A 79 -22.06 3.84 -4.04
N SER A 80 -21.09 4.76 -4.17
CA SER A 80 -19.90 4.56 -5.01
C SER A 80 -19.08 3.32 -4.59
N THR A 81 -19.07 3.01 -3.29
CA THR A 81 -18.41 1.83 -2.70
C THR A 81 -19.00 0.52 -3.19
N ALA A 82 -20.29 0.45 -3.50
CA ALA A 82 -20.93 -0.79 -3.98
C ALA A 82 -20.48 -1.18 -5.40
N ARG A 83 -19.95 -0.23 -6.19
CA ARG A 83 -19.39 -0.49 -7.52
C ARG A 83 -17.91 -0.83 -7.50
N PHE A 84 -17.27 -0.78 -6.33
CA PHE A 84 -15.86 -1.03 -6.18
C PHE A 84 -15.55 -2.52 -6.41
N LYS A 85 -14.69 -2.82 -7.38
CA LYS A 85 -14.20 -4.18 -7.64
C LYS A 85 -13.04 -4.48 -6.67
N PRO A 86 -13.03 -5.63 -5.98
CA PRO A 86 -11.99 -5.94 -4.98
C PRO A 86 -10.66 -6.38 -5.58
N SER A 87 -10.62 -6.74 -6.87
CA SER A 87 -9.40 -7.09 -7.60
C SER A 87 -9.51 -6.67 -9.07
N LEU A 88 -8.35 -6.55 -9.72
CA LEU A 88 -8.22 -6.28 -11.16
C LEU A 88 -7.97 -7.56 -11.98
N LEU A 89 -7.93 -8.71 -11.32
CA LEU A 89 -7.73 -10.02 -11.95
C LEU A 89 -8.98 -10.44 -12.74
N ASP A 90 -8.76 -11.18 -13.82
CA ASP A 90 -9.82 -11.76 -14.63
C ASP A 90 -10.64 -12.78 -13.84
N ALA A 91 -11.95 -12.84 -14.12
CA ALA A 91 -12.85 -13.76 -13.44
C ALA A 91 -12.47 -15.23 -13.65
N VAL A 92 -11.90 -15.54 -14.80
CA VAL A 92 -11.42 -16.87 -15.21
C VAL A 92 -10.03 -16.72 -15.77
N ALA A 93 -9.06 -17.41 -15.19
CA ALA A 93 -7.71 -17.49 -15.76
C ALA A 93 -7.77 -18.28 -17.07
N LYS A 94 -7.03 -17.82 -18.08
CA LYS A 94 -6.87 -18.58 -19.32
C LYS A 94 -5.85 -19.69 -19.05
N PRO A 95 -6.14 -20.95 -19.41
CA PRO A 95 -5.17 -22.02 -19.26
C PRO A 95 -3.99 -21.83 -20.21
N ASP A 96 -2.84 -22.39 -19.84
CA ASP A 96 -1.65 -22.43 -20.69
C ASP A 96 -1.90 -23.30 -21.94
N ALA A 97 -1.24 -22.99 -23.06
CA ALA A 97 -1.43 -23.71 -24.32
C ALA A 97 -1.02 -25.20 -24.22
N GLY A 98 -0.04 -25.52 -23.38
CA GLY A 98 0.41 -26.88 -23.11
C GLY A 98 -0.62 -27.76 -22.39
N ALA A 99 -1.63 -27.17 -21.75
CA ALA A 99 -2.76 -27.90 -21.14
C ALA A 99 -3.83 -28.31 -22.17
N SER A 100 -3.66 -27.94 -23.44
CA SER A 100 -4.55 -28.38 -24.50
C SER A 100 -4.44 -29.89 -24.73
N TYR A 101 -5.49 -30.45 -25.34
CA TYR A 101 -5.58 -31.88 -25.61
C TYR A 101 -4.52 -32.40 -26.61
N ASN A 102 -4.18 -31.58 -27.61
CA ASN A 102 -3.15 -31.87 -28.60
C ASN A 102 -2.22 -30.65 -28.70
N PRO A 103 -1.36 -30.43 -27.69
CA PRO A 103 -0.47 -29.30 -27.62
C PRO A 103 0.69 -29.45 -28.61
N LYS A 104 1.30 -28.33 -28.99
CA LYS A 104 2.61 -28.37 -29.65
C LYS A 104 3.65 -28.87 -28.65
N ALA A 105 4.63 -29.66 -29.12
CA ALA A 105 5.68 -30.22 -28.27
C ALA A 105 6.36 -29.15 -27.40
N GLU A 106 6.74 -28.00 -27.99
CA GLU A 106 7.38 -26.90 -27.26
C GLU A 106 6.49 -26.31 -26.15
N ASP A 107 5.20 -26.16 -26.41
CA ASP A 107 4.27 -25.55 -25.45
C ASP A 107 3.93 -26.52 -24.31
N TYR A 108 3.86 -27.81 -24.62
CA TYR A 108 3.72 -28.88 -23.65
C TYR A 108 4.94 -28.99 -22.74
N GLU A 109 6.15 -29.02 -23.30
CA GLU A 109 7.40 -29.09 -22.54
C GLU A 109 7.51 -27.91 -21.57
N LYS A 110 7.24 -26.68 -22.04
CA LYS A 110 7.22 -25.48 -21.18
C LYS A 110 6.22 -25.61 -20.02
N TYR A 111 5.04 -26.15 -20.31
CA TYR A 111 3.99 -26.33 -19.32
C TYR A 111 4.37 -27.38 -18.25
N VAL A 112 4.86 -28.54 -18.68
CA VAL A 112 5.31 -29.60 -17.76
C VAL A 112 6.55 -29.16 -16.96
N MET A 113 7.49 -28.45 -17.59
CA MET A 113 8.65 -27.90 -16.89
C MET A 113 8.26 -26.92 -15.79
N LYS A 114 7.26 -26.06 -16.04
CA LYS A 114 6.72 -25.13 -15.03
C LYS A 114 6.16 -25.90 -13.83
N ILE A 115 5.37 -26.94 -14.08
CA ILE A 115 4.79 -27.78 -13.02
C ILE A 115 5.89 -28.51 -12.24
N ALA A 116 6.85 -29.13 -12.93
CA ALA A 116 7.97 -29.81 -12.29
C ALA A 116 8.82 -28.87 -11.42
N GLN A 117 9.00 -27.61 -11.85
CA GLN A 117 9.68 -26.59 -11.05
C GLN A 117 8.90 -26.24 -9.78
N ASP A 118 7.57 -26.22 -9.83
CA ASP A 118 6.75 -25.92 -8.66
C ASP A 118 6.68 -27.12 -7.71
N GLU A 119 6.60 -28.34 -8.24
CA GLU A 119 6.64 -29.58 -7.46
C GLU A 119 8.00 -29.78 -6.77
N THR A 120 9.12 -29.53 -7.47
CA THR A 120 10.46 -29.61 -6.87
C THR A 120 10.66 -28.60 -5.74
N LYS A 121 10.07 -27.39 -5.83
CA LYS A 121 10.06 -26.44 -4.72
C LYS A 121 9.28 -26.97 -3.53
N LEU A 122 8.11 -27.58 -3.75
CA LEU A 122 7.32 -28.20 -2.69
C LEU A 122 8.11 -29.34 -2.02
N MET A 123 8.75 -30.22 -2.79
CA MET A 123 9.61 -31.28 -2.24
C MET A 123 10.75 -30.71 -1.40
N GLN A 124 11.43 -29.65 -1.87
CA GLN A 124 12.50 -28.99 -1.12
C GLN A 124 11.99 -28.36 0.19
N GLU A 125 10.80 -27.78 0.18
CA GLU A 125 10.15 -27.24 1.37
C GLU A 125 9.79 -28.35 2.38
N GLU A 126 9.25 -29.46 1.90
CA GLU A 126 8.95 -30.65 2.71
C GLU A 126 10.22 -31.23 3.32
N GLU A 127 11.28 -31.45 2.53
CA GLU A 127 12.57 -31.89 3.02
C GLU A 127 13.15 -30.93 4.06
N ARG A 128 13.04 -29.61 3.83
CA ARG A 128 13.49 -28.60 4.79
C ARG A 128 12.73 -28.73 6.11
N ILE A 129 11.41 -28.92 6.05
CA ILE A 129 10.56 -29.13 7.23
C ILE A 129 10.95 -30.44 7.92
N GLU A 130 11.15 -31.52 7.19
CA GLU A 130 11.58 -32.81 7.74
C GLU A 130 12.95 -32.74 8.41
N ARG A 131 13.94 -32.10 7.76
CA ARG A 131 15.26 -31.84 8.35
C ARG A 131 15.15 -31.00 9.63
N SER A 132 14.24 -30.04 9.67
CA SER A 132 13.99 -29.23 10.87
C SER A 132 13.26 -30.00 11.98
N ARG A 133 12.40 -30.97 11.61
CA ARG A 133 11.62 -31.81 12.53
C ARG A 133 12.46 -32.91 13.14
N LYS A 134 13.44 -33.46 12.38
CA LYS A 134 14.39 -34.45 12.88
C LYS A 134 15.25 -33.80 13.97
N PRO A 135 15.19 -34.27 15.23
CA PRO A 135 16.09 -33.80 16.26
C PRO A 135 17.53 -34.01 15.81
N LYS A 136 18.35 -32.95 15.83
CA LYS A 136 19.78 -33.02 15.53
C LYS A 136 20.48 -33.76 16.68
N HIS A 137 20.47 -35.09 16.65
CA HIS A 137 21.11 -35.91 17.68
C HIS A 137 22.64 -35.90 17.59
N GLU A 138 23.21 -35.51 16.45
CA GLU A 138 24.62 -35.80 16.12
C GLU A 138 25.56 -34.58 16.11
N SER A 139 25.08 -33.36 16.37
CA SER A 139 25.97 -32.20 16.29
C SER A 139 25.64 -31.13 17.33
N VAL A 140 25.89 -31.43 18.61
CA VAL A 140 26.22 -30.36 19.56
C VAL A 140 27.69 -30.01 19.31
N VAL A 141 27.97 -29.36 18.18
CA VAL A 141 29.30 -28.78 17.93
C VAL A 141 29.50 -27.75 19.03
N THR A 142 30.48 -28.00 19.88
CA THR A 142 30.83 -27.04 20.92
C THR A 142 31.34 -25.76 20.26
N TYR A 143 31.22 -24.62 20.95
CA TYR A 143 31.74 -23.36 20.41
C TYR A 143 33.22 -23.47 20.00
N ALA A 144 34.01 -24.27 20.73
CA ALA A 144 35.41 -24.54 20.45
C ALA A 144 35.64 -25.28 19.12
N GLU A 145 34.88 -26.35 18.84
CA GLU A 145 34.99 -27.09 17.58
C GLU A 145 34.55 -26.25 16.39
N LYS A 146 33.50 -25.43 16.56
CA LYS A 146 33.06 -24.49 15.52
C LYS A 146 34.10 -23.41 15.24
N SER A 147 34.71 -22.86 16.29
CA SER A 147 35.80 -21.89 16.14
C SER A 147 37.03 -22.51 15.49
N LEU A 148 37.33 -23.79 15.77
CA LEU A 148 38.43 -24.50 15.11
C LEU A 148 38.15 -24.66 13.62
N GLU A 149 36.98 -25.13 13.22
CA GLU A 149 36.58 -25.25 11.81
C GLU A 149 36.59 -23.90 11.07
N GLU A 150 36.14 -22.82 11.73
CA GLU A 150 36.20 -21.45 11.17
C GLU A 150 37.64 -20.92 11.03
N THR A 151 38.57 -21.39 11.87
CA THR A 151 40.00 -21.04 11.80
C THR A 151 40.82 -21.97 10.91
N GLU A 152 40.35 -23.19 10.67
CA GLU A 152 40.93 -24.18 9.77
C GLU A 152 40.74 -23.73 8.31
N GLY A 153 41.64 -22.86 7.86
CA GLY A 153 41.58 -22.21 6.53
C GLY A 153 42.07 -20.76 6.55
N LEU A 154 42.14 -20.14 7.74
CA LEU A 154 42.75 -18.83 7.98
C LEU A 154 44.22 -18.92 8.38
N VAL A 155 44.92 -20.01 8.01
CA VAL A 155 46.38 -20.05 8.10
C VAL A 155 46.91 -19.06 7.07
N ILE A 156 47.16 -17.83 7.51
CA ILE A 156 47.86 -16.81 6.73
C ILE A 156 49.24 -17.41 6.43
N ASP A 157 49.42 -17.79 5.17
CA ASP A 157 50.69 -18.31 4.66
C ASP A 157 51.77 -17.26 4.99
N PRO A 158 52.87 -17.59 5.70
CA PRO A 158 53.83 -16.60 6.22
C PRO A 158 54.49 -15.71 5.15
N ARG A 159 54.25 -15.99 3.85
CA ARG A 159 54.63 -15.13 2.72
C ARG A 159 53.75 -13.91 2.52
N TYR A 160 52.55 -13.86 3.09
CA TYR A 160 51.59 -12.75 2.95
C TYR A 160 51.49 -11.84 4.19
N ASN A 161 52.51 -11.86 5.07
CA ASN A 161 52.74 -10.73 5.98
C ASN A 161 53.28 -9.56 5.13
N ALA A 162 52.36 -8.81 4.52
CA ALA A 162 52.65 -7.52 3.92
C ALA A 162 53.12 -6.60 5.04
N ASN A 163 54.45 -6.47 5.10
CA ASN A 163 55.15 -5.45 5.84
C ASN A 163 54.73 -4.10 5.25
N ASP A 164 53.83 -3.39 5.93
CA ASP A 164 53.51 -1.99 5.66
C ASP A 164 53.91 -1.17 6.91
N GLU A 165 55.19 -1.29 7.26
CA GLU A 165 55.91 -0.22 7.93
C GLU A 165 56.26 0.81 6.85
N GLU A 166 55.47 1.89 6.75
CA GLU A 166 55.97 3.27 6.62
C GLU A 166 54.83 4.30 6.43
N GLU A 167 54.84 5.31 7.30
CA GLU A 167 54.23 6.66 7.20
C GLU A 167 52.70 6.85 7.36
N GLU A 168 52.28 7.30 8.56
CA GLU A 168 51.77 8.68 8.72
C GLU A 168 51.61 9.15 10.19
N SER A 169 52.45 10.13 10.55
CA SER A 169 52.12 11.30 11.38
C SER A 169 51.64 11.17 12.84
N ASN A 170 52.62 11.33 13.75
CA ASN A 170 52.60 12.19 14.95
C ASN A 170 51.24 12.81 15.36
N VAL A 171 50.51 12.12 16.25
CA VAL A 171 49.55 12.74 17.17
C VAL A 171 49.84 12.23 18.57
N LYS A 172 50.36 13.15 19.39
CA LYS A 172 50.45 13.03 20.85
C LYS A 172 49.06 12.87 21.45
N GLU A 173 48.87 11.83 22.26
CA GLU A 173 48.25 11.94 23.59
C GLU A 173 48.37 10.58 24.31
N GLU A 174 49.31 10.50 25.25
CA GLU A 174 49.32 9.48 26.30
C GLU A 174 48.36 9.92 27.42
N GLY A 175 47.43 9.03 27.76
CA GLY A 175 46.88 8.81 29.11
C GLY A 175 46.99 7.30 29.35
N GLU A 176 47.13 6.73 30.54
CA GLU A 176 46.70 7.07 31.90
C GLU A 176 47.57 6.19 32.83
N GLU A 177 48.42 6.75 33.69
CA GLU A 177 48.30 6.86 35.16
C GLU A 177 49.78 6.95 35.64
N PRO A 178 50.18 7.76 36.66
CA PRO A 178 49.67 7.53 38.01
C PRO A 178 49.72 8.74 38.99
N MET A 179 49.27 8.47 40.22
CA MET A 179 49.64 9.13 41.49
C MET A 179 48.95 10.45 41.84
N GLU A 180 48.01 10.31 42.79
CA GLU A 180 47.63 11.31 43.78
C GLU A 180 48.86 11.95 44.44
N THR A 181 49.20 13.15 44.01
CA THR A 181 49.77 14.19 44.88
C THR A 181 49.24 15.51 44.37
N GLY A 182 48.19 16.00 45.03
CA GLY A 182 47.63 17.31 44.77
C GLY A 182 48.57 18.43 45.22
N GLU A 183 49.66 18.65 44.49
CA GLU A 183 50.39 19.90 44.55
C GLU A 183 49.53 20.98 43.88
N LYS A 184 48.88 21.78 44.73
CA LYS A 184 48.26 23.04 44.30
C LYS A 184 49.37 23.88 43.65
N ILE A 185 49.35 23.97 42.32
CA ILE A 185 50.12 24.98 41.60
C ILE A 185 49.58 26.33 42.06
N THR A 186 50.22 26.88 43.09
CA THR A 186 49.94 28.21 43.58
C THR A 186 50.34 29.17 42.46
N ILE A 187 49.36 29.91 41.97
CA ILE A 187 49.54 30.95 40.96
C ILE A 187 50.23 32.14 41.64
N SER A 188 51.48 31.97 42.09
CA SER A 188 52.16 32.94 42.94
C SER A 188 53.15 33.81 42.16
N HIS A 189 53.42 33.54 40.88
CA HIS A 189 54.38 34.32 40.08
C HIS A 189 53.85 34.85 38.73
N LEU A 190 52.55 35.11 38.60
CA LEU A 190 52.06 35.97 37.53
C LEU A 190 52.43 37.43 37.84
N LYS A 191 53.46 37.96 37.15
CA LYS A 191 53.85 39.38 37.22
C LYS A 191 52.60 40.27 37.09
N ARG A 192 52.31 41.07 38.11
CA ARG A 192 51.11 41.92 38.20
C ARG A 192 51.13 42.93 37.04
N LYS A 193 50.21 42.76 36.08
CA LYS A 193 50.11 43.65 34.91
C LYS A 193 49.99 45.11 35.35
N THR A 194 50.77 45.98 34.71
CA THR A 194 50.76 47.44 34.98
C THR A 194 49.41 48.05 34.59
N LYS A 195 49.03 49.20 35.18
CA LYS A 195 47.76 49.90 34.86
C LYS A 195 47.61 50.15 33.34
N LYS A 196 48.71 50.51 32.65
CA LYS A 196 48.74 50.74 31.19
C LYS A 196 48.49 49.44 30.40
N GLN A 197 49.08 48.31 30.82
CA GLN A 197 48.82 46.99 30.22
C GLN A 197 47.38 46.53 30.40
N LYS A 198 46.75 46.79 31.57
CA LYS A 198 45.32 46.49 31.79
C LYS A 198 44.41 47.34 30.89
N LEU A 199 44.73 48.61 30.70
CA LEU A 199 43.95 49.53 29.87
C LEU A 199 44.07 49.16 28.38
N ASN A 200 45.27 48.83 27.90
CA ASN A 200 45.49 48.36 26.54
C ASN A 200 44.78 47.01 26.28
N ALA A 201 44.87 46.05 27.21
CA ALA A 201 44.15 44.79 27.11
C ALA A 201 42.61 44.98 27.11
N ALA A 202 42.09 45.96 27.85
CA ALA A 202 40.67 46.30 27.82
C ALA A 202 40.24 46.92 26.48
N LYS A 203 41.07 47.78 25.88
CA LYS A 203 40.85 48.35 24.54
C LYS A 203 40.87 47.28 23.46
N GLU A 204 41.87 46.40 23.48
CA GLU A 204 41.99 45.28 22.55
C GLU A 204 40.80 44.32 22.66
N LYS A 205 40.38 43.99 23.90
CA LYS A 205 39.18 43.17 24.14
C LYS A 205 37.89 43.84 23.63
N LYS A 206 37.80 45.17 23.67
CA LYS A 206 36.67 45.92 23.08
C LYS A 206 36.70 45.84 21.55
N LEU A 207 37.83 46.12 20.92
CA LEU A 207 37.98 46.01 19.47
C LEU A 207 37.68 44.60 18.96
N LEU A 208 38.17 43.58 19.66
CA LEU A 208 37.93 42.17 19.31
C LEU A 208 36.44 41.81 19.45
N ARG A 209 35.74 42.36 20.45
CA ARG A 209 34.28 42.23 20.57
C ARG A 209 33.53 42.92 19.43
N GLU A 210 33.94 44.12 19.03
CA GLU A 210 33.33 44.84 17.91
C GLU A 210 33.56 44.14 16.57
N GLN A 211 34.77 43.63 16.33
CA GLN A 211 35.08 42.81 15.16
C GLN A 211 34.24 41.52 15.13
N LYS A 212 34.09 40.83 16.27
CA LYS A 212 33.22 39.66 16.39
C LYS A 212 31.77 40.01 16.05
N LYS A 213 31.23 41.10 16.63
CA LYS A 213 29.88 41.58 16.32
C LYS A 213 29.69 41.92 14.84
N ARG A 214 30.67 42.58 14.22
CA ARG A 214 30.63 42.90 12.79
C ARG A 214 30.60 41.64 11.93
N LYS A 215 31.45 40.65 12.22
CA LYS A 215 31.45 39.34 11.56
C LYS A 215 30.13 38.59 11.76
N GLU A 216 29.52 38.66 12.94
CA GLU A 216 28.21 38.06 13.21
C GLU A 216 27.09 38.74 12.41
N ILE A 217 27.10 40.06 12.28
CA ILE A 217 26.13 40.80 11.46
C ILE A 217 26.29 40.43 9.97
N GLU A 218 27.53 40.36 9.48
CA GLU A 218 27.84 39.98 8.11
C GLU A 218 27.38 38.54 7.80
N LYS A 219 27.61 37.60 8.72
CA LYS A 219 27.06 36.23 8.62
C LYS A 219 25.54 36.23 8.53
N LYS A 220 24.85 36.98 9.39
CA LYS A 220 23.37 37.09 9.36
C LYS A 220 22.86 37.65 8.03
N GLN A 221 23.53 38.66 7.48
CA GLN A 221 23.17 39.22 6.17
C GLN A 221 23.35 38.18 5.05
N HIS A 222 24.45 37.45 5.08
CA HIS A 222 24.70 36.36 4.14
C HIS A 222 23.69 35.21 4.26
N ASP A 223 23.25 34.88 5.48
CA ASP A 223 22.21 33.88 5.73
C ASP A 223 20.85 34.28 5.14
N VAL A 224 20.51 35.58 5.14
CA VAL A 224 19.30 36.10 4.47
C VAL A 224 19.35 35.83 2.96
N PHE A 225 20.51 36.00 2.32
CA PHE A 225 20.65 35.69 0.90
C PHE A 225 20.61 34.18 0.63
N LYS A 226 21.20 33.37 1.51
CA LYS A 226 21.11 31.90 1.44
C LYS A 226 19.69 31.37 1.60
N ALA A 227 18.86 32.02 2.41
CA ALA A 227 17.49 31.59 2.68
C ALA A 227 16.68 31.36 1.39
N LYS A 228 16.88 32.18 0.35
CA LYS A 228 16.19 32.00 -0.94
C LYS A 228 16.58 30.70 -1.64
N ASN A 229 17.86 30.32 -1.59
CA ASN A 229 18.34 29.07 -2.18
C ASN A 229 17.86 27.87 -1.37
N ILE A 230 17.92 27.96 -0.04
CA ILE A 230 17.38 26.94 0.86
C ILE A 230 15.89 26.70 0.58
N ASN A 231 15.09 27.76 0.42
CA ASN A 231 13.66 27.62 0.12
C ASN A 231 13.41 26.96 -1.25
N LYS A 232 14.24 27.26 -2.27
CA LYS A 232 14.15 26.58 -3.57
C LYS A 232 14.49 25.10 -3.46
N GLU A 233 15.55 24.77 -2.73
CA GLU A 233 15.94 23.38 -2.49
C GLU A 233 14.87 22.61 -1.70
N LEU A 234 14.27 23.25 -0.69
CA LEU A 234 13.16 22.67 0.07
C LEU A 234 11.94 22.42 -0.83
N ALA A 235 11.57 23.38 -1.68
CA ALA A 235 10.46 23.21 -2.62
C ALA A 235 10.69 22.06 -3.60
N GLN A 236 11.92 21.92 -4.14
CA GLN A 236 12.29 20.80 -5.02
C GLN A 236 12.22 19.46 -4.27
N LYS A 237 12.77 19.40 -3.05
CA LYS A 237 12.71 18.20 -2.20
C LYS A 237 11.27 17.82 -1.87
N GLU A 238 10.41 18.78 -1.55
CA GLU A 238 8.99 18.55 -1.28
C GLU A 238 8.26 17.97 -2.51
N GLN A 239 8.55 18.50 -3.70
CA GLN A 239 8.00 17.97 -4.96
C GLN A 239 8.45 16.53 -5.20
N GLU A 240 9.75 16.23 -5.09
CA GLU A 240 10.26 14.87 -5.26
C GLU A 240 9.67 13.88 -4.24
N VAL A 241 9.54 14.30 -2.97
CA VAL A 241 8.94 13.50 -1.91
C VAL A 241 7.47 13.24 -2.21
N ALA A 242 6.74 14.26 -2.66
CA ALA A 242 5.33 14.12 -3.05
C ALA A 242 5.15 13.15 -4.23
N GLU A 243 6.00 13.25 -5.26
CA GLU A 243 5.98 12.34 -6.41
C GLU A 243 6.31 10.90 -6.01
N LYS A 244 7.38 10.69 -5.23
CA LYS A 244 7.75 9.37 -4.71
C LYS A 244 6.64 8.78 -3.85
N ALA A 245 6.00 9.59 -3.00
CA ALA A 245 4.85 9.17 -2.21
C ALA A 245 3.65 8.79 -3.08
N ALA A 246 3.37 9.54 -4.16
CA ALA A 246 2.30 9.25 -5.10
C ALA A 246 2.57 7.93 -5.86
N LYS A 247 3.80 7.72 -6.36
CA LYS A 247 4.23 6.46 -7.00
C LYS A 247 4.06 5.27 -6.06
N ARG A 248 4.57 5.39 -4.82
CA ARG A 248 4.41 4.35 -3.79
C ARG A 248 2.94 4.06 -3.46
N LYS A 249 2.07 5.06 -3.44
CA LYS A 249 0.62 4.87 -3.24
C LYS A 249 -0.01 4.10 -4.41
N LYS A 250 0.34 4.45 -5.66
CA LYS A 250 -0.13 3.75 -6.87
C LYS A 250 0.33 2.30 -6.90
N GLU A 251 1.61 2.04 -6.65
CA GLU A 251 2.16 0.68 -6.59
C GLU A 251 1.53 -0.16 -5.48
N LYS A 252 1.35 0.42 -4.28
CA LYS A 252 0.62 -0.25 -3.19
C LYS A 252 -0.82 -0.57 -3.58
N PHE A 253 -1.50 0.34 -4.27
CA PHE A 253 -2.86 0.12 -4.74
C PHE A 253 -2.92 -0.99 -5.80
N LEU A 254 -2.03 -0.95 -6.80
CA LEU A 254 -1.94 -1.98 -7.83
C LEU A 254 -1.61 -3.33 -7.21
N LYS A 255 -0.61 -3.42 -6.34
CA LYS A 255 -0.27 -4.65 -5.62
C LYS A 255 -1.47 -5.19 -4.85
N LYS A 256 -2.21 -4.34 -4.13
CA LYS A 256 -3.43 -4.74 -3.41
C LYS A 256 -4.54 -5.30 -4.31
N MET A 257 -4.58 -4.86 -5.57
CA MET A 257 -5.60 -5.25 -6.55
C MET A 257 -5.20 -6.44 -7.42
N THR A 258 -3.91 -6.63 -7.67
CA THR A 258 -3.37 -7.74 -8.48
C THR A 258 -3.00 -8.94 -7.64
N THR A 259 -2.62 -8.74 -6.38
CA THR A 259 -2.28 -9.83 -5.46
C THR A 259 -3.43 -10.13 -4.51
N ARG A 260 -3.51 -11.39 -4.08
CA ARG A 260 -4.46 -11.81 -3.06
C ARG A 260 -4.16 -11.11 -1.72
N GLN A 261 -5.21 -10.64 -1.05
CA GLN A 261 -5.16 -10.16 0.33
C GLN A 261 -5.54 -11.28 1.30
N LYS A 262 -4.97 -11.24 2.51
CA LYS A 262 -5.33 -12.19 3.58
C LYS A 262 -6.72 -11.86 4.12
N LEU A 263 -7.74 -12.47 3.51
CA LEU A 263 -9.12 -12.42 3.98
C LEU A 263 -9.44 -13.67 4.81
N GLY A 264 -9.73 -13.48 6.09
CA GLY A 264 -9.96 -14.57 7.03
C GLY A 264 -8.69 -15.07 7.73
N GLY A 265 -8.84 -16.18 8.45
CA GLY A 265 -7.75 -16.76 9.24
C GLY A 265 -6.85 -17.72 8.47
N GLY A 266 -7.31 -18.24 7.32
CA GLY A 266 -6.61 -19.24 6.55
C GLY A 266 -5.57 -18.68 5.59
N GLU A 267 -4.58 -19.50 5.27
CA GLU A 267 -3.64 -19.28 4.16
C GLU A 267 -4.25 -19.82 2.87
N PHE A 268 -3.92 -19.18 1.76
CA PHE A 268 -4.37 -19.64 0.45
C PHE A 268 -3.31 -20.54 -0.11
N LYS A 269 -3.78 -21.66 -0.64
CA LYS A 269 -2.99 -22.57 -1.44
C LYS A 269 -3.57 -22.49 -2.84
N ASP A 270 -2.69 -22.21 -3.79
CA ASP A 270 -3.05 -22.31 -5.19
C ASP A 270 -3.40 -23.76 -5.50
N GLU A 271 -4.36 -23.93 -6.42
CA GLU A 271 -4.71 -25.26 -6.89
C GLU A 271 -3.68 -25.75 -7.89
N GLU A 272 -3.34 -27.02 -7.76
CA GLU A 272 -2.43 -27.72 -8.65
C GLU A 272 -3.01 -27.76 -10.06
N GLU A 273 -2.18 -27.38 -11.03
CA GLU A 273 -2.58 -27.35 -12.43
C GLU A 273 -2.64 -28.80 -12.95
N PRO A 274 -3.78 -29.28 -13.47
CA PRO A 274 -3.89 -30.63 -13.96
C PRO A 274 -3.12 -30.79 -15.28
N PHE A 275 -2.19 -31.74 -15.33
CA PHE A 275 -1.46 -32.08 -16.55
C PHE A 275 -1.55 -33.58 -16.85
N LEU A 276 -1.24 -33.93 -18.11
CA LEU A 276 -1.08 -35.31 -18.55
C LEU A 276 0.38 -35.55 -18.86
N LEU A 277 0.87 -36.76 -18.60
CA LEU A 277 2.19 -37.18 -19.08
C LEU A 277 2.16 -37.45 -20.59
N GLN A 278 3.33 -37.51 -21.22
CA GLN A 278 3.43 -37.75 -22.67
C GLN A 278 2.81 -39.09 -23.07
N GLU A 279 2.93 -40.10 -22.22
CA GLU A 279 2.35 -41.43 -22.42
C GLU A 279 0.82 -41.45 -22.28
N GLU A 280 0.26 -40.52 -21.51
CA GLU A 280 -1.18 -40.41 -21.25
C GLU A 280 -1.90 -39.50 -22.26
N LEU A 281 -1.12 -38.71 -23.01
CA LEU A 281 -1.61 -37.82 -24.05
C LEU A 281 -2.10 -38.64 -25.25
N SER A 282 -3.39 -38.95 -25.27
CA SER A 282 -3.99 -39.73 -26.35
C SER A 282 -4.23 -38.90 -27.62
N ASP A 283 -4.14 -39.51 -28.81
CA ASP A 283 -4.44 -38.87 -30.11
C ASP A 283 -5.93 -38.75 -30.48
N SER A 284 -6.83 -39.49 -29.78
CA SER A 284 -8.29 -39.35 -29.95
C SER A 284 -9.04 -38.77 -28.73
N LEU A 285 -9.86 -37.73 -28.93
CA LEU A 285 -10.70 -37.10 -27.88
C LEU A 285 -11.62 -38.09 -27.13
N ARG A 286 -12.00 -39.20 -27.76
CA ARG A 286 -12.82 -40.24 -27.13
C ARG A 286 -12.11 -41.00 -26.02
N LYS A 287 -10.77 -41.04 -26.06
CA LYS A 287 -9.93 -41.70 -25.05
C LYS A 287 -9.48 -40.73 -23.95
N LEU A 288 -9.70 -39.43 -24.14
CA LEU A 288 -9.30 -38.41 -23.19
C LEU A 288 -10.11 -38.56 -21.89
N LYS A 289 -9.40 -38.73 -20.79
CA LYS A 289 -10.01 -38.67 -19.46
C LYS A 289 -10.10 -37.20 -19.04
N PRO A 290 -11.27 -36.72 -18.59
CA PRO A 290 -11.38 -35.36 -18.06
C PRO A 290 -10.51 -35.23 -16.81
N GLN A 291 -9.77 -34.14 -16.70
CA GLN A 291 -8.86 -33.87 -15.60
C GLN A 291 -9.30 -32.64 -14.79
N GLY A 292 -8.91 -32.62 -13.52
CA GLY A 292 -9.15 -31.52 -12.61
C GLY A 292 -10.60 -31.41 -12.09
N HIS A 293 -10.79 -30.56 -11.08
CA HIS A 293 -12.09 -30.33 -10.46
C HIS A 293 -12.52 -28.87 -10.66
N VAL A 294 -13.51 -28.65 -11.55
CA VAL A 294 -13.96 -27.28 -11.92
C VAL A 294 -14.42 -26.45 -10.72
N LEU A 295 -15.16 -27.05 -9.78
CA LEU A 295 -15.63 -26.30 -8.60
C LEU A 295 -14.49 -25.79 -7.71
N ASN A 296 -13.40 -26.56 -7.61
CA ASN A 296 -12.21 -26.14 -6.89
C ASN A 296 -11.62 -24.93 -7.65
N ASP A 297 -11.36 -25.04 -8.96
CA ASP A 297 -10.74 -23.92 -9.71
C ASP A 297 -11.55 -22.61 -9.60
N ARG A 298 -12.89 -22.72 -9.63
CA ARG A 298 -13.76 -21.56 -9.39
C ARG A 298 -13.67 -21.02 -7.97
N LEU A 299 -13.59 -21.90 -6.97
CA LEU A 299 -13.40 -21.52 -5.57
C LEU A 299 -12.05 -20.82 -5.38
N ALA A 300 -10.95 -21.37 -5.91
CA ALA A 300 -9.64 -20.75 -5.89
C ALA A 300 -9.64 -19.40 -6.62
N SER A 301 -10.26 -19.29 -7.80
CA SER A 301 -10.43 -18.01 -8.51
C SER A 301 -11.14 -16.96 -7.65
N LEU A 302 -12.24 -17.32 -6.98
CA LEU A 302 -12.97 -16.40 -6.09
C LEU A 302 -12.12 -15.95 -4.89
N GLN A 303 -11.30 -16.85 -4.35
CA GLN A 303 -10.37 -16.54 -3.26
C GLN A 303 -9.20 -15.66 -3.74
N ARG A 304 -8.58 -15.96 -4.88
CA ARG A 304 -7.53 -15.16 -5.54
C ARG A 304 -8.02 -13.72 -5.79
N ARG A 305 -9.27 -13.58 -6.22
CA ARG A 305 -9.92 -12.29 -6.52
C ARG A 305 -10.41 -11.50 -5.31
N ASN A 306 -10.12 -11.95 -4.08
CA ASN A 306 -10.55 -11.31 -2.85
C ASN A 306 -12.09 -11.21 -2.71
N MET A 307 -12.85 -12.11 -3.36
CA MET A 307 -14.31 -12.18 -3.26
C MET A 307 -14.77 -13.06 -2.10
N LEU A 308 -14.07 -14.18 -1.89
CA LEU A 308 -14.35 -15.12 -0.81
C LEU A 308 -13.20 -15.15 0.21
N PRO A 309 -13.49 -15.11 1.52
CA PRO A 309 -12.50 -15.33 2.55
C PRO A 309 -12.14 -16.81 2.66
N ILE A 310 -10.94 -17.09 3.18
CA ILE A 310 -10.53 -18.46 3.50
C ILE A 310 -10.71 -18.69 4.99
N GLY A 311 -11.54 -19.69 5.30
CA GLY A 311 -11.75 -20.14 6.66
C GLY A 311 -10.44 -20.64 7.26
N GLY A 312 -10.04 -20.07 8.38
CA GLY A 312 -8.95 -20.64 9.19
C GLY A 312 -9.41 -21.89 9.94
N PRO A 313 -8.50 -22.58 10.65
CA PRO A 313 -8.89 -23.62 11.57
C PRO A 313 -9.96 -23.07 12.51
N ARG A 314 -11.08 -23.78 12.64
CA ARG A 314 -12.13 -23.39 13.57
C ARG A 314 -11.54 -23.31 14.97
N ASN A 315 -11.75 -22.19 15.67
CA ASN A 315 -11.37 -22.06 17.08
C ASN A 315 -12.01 -23.21 17.85
N LYS A 316 -11.21 -24.24 18.18
CA LYS A 316 -11.65 -25.41 18.94
C LYS A 316 -11.93 -25.05 20.39
N ASN A 317 -11.40 -23.93 20.85
CA ASN A 317 -11.63 -23.33 22.16
C ASN A 317 -12.99 -22.60 22.21
N LYS A 318 -14.06 -23.25 21.76
CA LYS A 318 -15.40 -22.77 22.08
C LYS A 318 -15.64 -23.10 23.56
N LEU A 319 -15.99 -22.09 24.36
CA LEU A 319 -16.55 -22.34 25.67
C LEU A 319 -17.69 -23.34 25.51
N LYS A 320 -17.81 -24.29 26.45
CA LYS A 320 -18.89 -25.29 26.40
C LYS A 320 -20.21 -24.53 26.35
N THR A 321 -20.93 -24.63 25.23
CA THR A 321 -22.20 -23.90 25.00
C THR A 321 -23.30 -24.37 25.93
N LYS A 322 -23.13 -25.55 26.53
CA LYS A 322 -24.01 -26.11 27.55
C LYS A 322 -23.19 -26.51 28.75
N LEU A 323 -23.67 -26.14 29.93
CA LEU A 323 -23.20 -26.69 31.20
C LEU A 323 -23.43 -28.22 31.18
N LYS A 324 -22.59 -28.98 31.89
CA LYS A 324 -22.81 -30.43 32.07
C LYS A 324 -24.23 -30.61 32.65
N ARG A 325 -25.09 -31.40 32.00
CA ARG A 325 -26.41 -31.72 32.56
C ARG A 325 -26.19 -32.43 33.89
N LYS A 326 -26.68 -31.84 34.98
CA LYS A 326 -26.76 -32.52 36.27
C LYS A 326 -27.98 -33.43 36.21
N PHE A 327 -27.75 -34.73 36.15
CA PHE A 327 -28.81 -35.69 36.40
C PHE A 327 -29.03 -35.72 37.91
N VAL A 328 -30.23 -35.37 38.34
CA VAL A 328 -30.66 -35.46 39.73
C VAL A 328 -31.82 -36.45 39.75
N GLU A 329 -31.58 -37.62 40.33
CA GLU A 329 -32.67 -38.52 40.67
C GLU A 329 -33.47 -37.88 41.81
N LYS A 330 -34.77 -37.69 41.59
CA LYS A 330 -35.66 -37.18 42.63
C LYS A 330 -35.79 -38.24 43.72
N ARG A 331 -35.72 -37.86 45.01
CA ARG A 331 -35.83 -38.80 46.15
C ARG A 331 -37.04 -39.73 46.06
N LEU A 332 -38.19 -39.18 45.63
CA LEU A 332 -39.43 -39.95 45.39
C LEU A 332 -39.26 -41.12 44.42
N VAL A 333 -38.38 -40.99 43.41
CA VAL A 333 -38.13 -42.05 42.43
C VAL A 333 -37.11 -43.07 42.96
N ALA A 334 -36.16 -42.64 43.80
CA ALA A 334 -35.21 -43.52 44.46
C ALA A 334 -35.85 -44.37 45.58
N GLU A 335 -36.90 -43.86 46.23
CA GLU A 335 -37.64 -44.55 47.30
C GLU A 335 -38.68 -45.56 46.76
N VAL A 336 -39.05 -45.46 45.47
CA VAL A 336 -39.97 -46.39 44.80
C VAL A 336 -39.21 -47.70 44.50
N THR A 337 -39.31 -48.61 45.45
CA THR A 337 -38.90 -50.01 45.29
C THR A 337 -40.05 -50.85 44.74
N LYS A 338 -39.71 -51.98 44.12
CA LYS A 338 -40.67 -52.87 43.43
C LYS A 338 -41.70 -53.39 44.45
N GLY A 339 -42.95 -52.90 44.37
CA GLY A 339 -44.03 -53.25 45.30
C GLY A 339 -44.59 -52.08 46.13
N SER A 340 -44.02 -50.88 46.03
CA SER A 340 -44.63 -49.68 46.62
C SER A 340 -45.90 -49.31 45.85
N ARG A 341 -47.05 -49.25 46.56
CA ARG A 341 -48.34 -48.86 45.98
C ARG A 341 -48.42 -47.34 45.99
N VAL A 342 -48.33 -46.73 44.81
CA VAL A 342 -48.58 -45.30 44.64
C VAL A 342 -50.05 -45.05 44.95
N MET A 343 -50.35 -44.25 45.98
CA MET A 343 -51.71 -43.78 46.26
C MET A 343 -52.07 -42.61 45.35
#